data_AF-A0AA91RLL5-F1
#
_entry.id   AF-A0AA91RLL5-F1
#
_cell.length_a   1.000
_cell.length_b   1.000
_cell.length_c   1.000
_cell.angle_alpha   90.00
_cell.angle_beta   90.00
_cell.angle_gamma   90.00
#
_symmetry.space_group_name_H-M   'P 1'
#
loop_
_entity.id
_entity.type
_entity.pdbx_description
1 polymer ?
#
loop_
_entity_poly.entity_id
_entity_poly.type
_entity_poly.pdbx_seq_one_letter_code
_entity_poly.pdbx_strand_id
1 'polypeptide(L)' 'MRRRRQLGWRRSGRLEAAPSRVFAFDQIREAHRVMESGEAEGKMVVLVD' A
#
# COMPACT_ATOMS: atom_id res chain seq x y z
N MET A 1 -13.58 9.54 16.22
CA MET A 1 -13.64 8.09 15.90
C MET A 1 -13.41 7.88 14.40
N ARG A 2 -12.19 7.54 13.96
CA ARG A 2 -11.93 7.14 12.55
C ARG A 2 -11.92 5.61 12.48
N ARG A 3 -12.94 5.01 11.87
CA ARG A 3 -13.03 3.55 11.68
C ARG A 3 -11.91 3.10 10.73
N ARG A 4 -10.89 2.42 11.26
CA ARG A 4 -9.95 1.62 10.46
C ARG A 4 -10.77 0.52 9.79
N ARG A 5 -11.02 0.62 8.48
CA ARG A 5 -11.49 -0.51 7.67
C ARG A 5 -10.32 -1.50 7.60
N GLN A 6 -10.32 -2.46 8.51
CA GLN A 6 -9.48 -3.65 8.39
C GLN A 6 -9.95 -4.36 7.11
N LEU A 7 -9.06 -4.51 6.13
CA LEU A 7 -9.32 -5.38 4.98
C LEU A 7 -9.58 -6.78 5.56
N GLY A 8 -10.82 -7.25 5.41
CA GLY A 8 -11.21 -8.58 5.84
C GLY A 8 -10.35 -9.61 5.11
N TRP A 9 -9.61 -10.41 5.87
CA TRP A 9 -8.87 -11.55 5.37
C TRP A 9 -9.87 -12.53 4.76
N ARG A 10 -10.01 -12.53 3.43
CA ARG A 10 -10.82 -13.50 2.70
C ARG A 10 -10.09 -14.85 2.72
N ARG A 11 -10.72 -15.86 3.31
CA ARG A 11 -10.28 -17.28 3.29
C ARG A 11 -10.37 -17.94 1.90
N SER A 12 -10.66 -17.19 0.84
CA SER A 12 -10.74 -17.68 -0.55
C SER A 12 -9.48 -17.35 -1.37
N GLY A 13 -8.39 -16.89 -0.75
CA GLY A 13 -7.08 -16.79 -1.39
C GLY A 13 -6.90 -15.67 -2.41
N ARG A 14 -7.88 -14.78 -2.61
CA ARG A 14 -7.75 -13.63 -3.52
C ARG A 14 -8.21 -12.34 -2.85
N LEU A 15 -7.25 -11.44 -2.64
CA LEU A 15 -7.48 -10.06 -2.22
C LEU A 15 -7.44 -9.19 -3.48
N GLU A 16 -8.58 -8.62 -3.87
CA GLU A 16 -8.59 -7.57 -4.89
C GLU A 16 -7.99 -6.31 -4.27
N ALA A 17 -6.69 -6.11 -4.50
CA ALA A 17 -5.98 -4.91 -4.12
C ALA A 17 -5.88 -3.99 -5.33
N ALA A 18 -6.45 -2.80 -5.22
CA ALA A 18 -6.14 -1.67 -6.10
C ALA A 18 -5.05 -0.84 -5.39
N PRO A 19 -3.76 -1.00 -5.73
CA PRO A 19 -2.72 -0.16 -5.16
C PRO A 19 -2.94 1.29 -5.58
N SER A 20 -2.82 2.22 -4.63
CA SER A 20 -2.91 3.66 -4.92
C SER A 20 -1.64 4.16 -5.60
N ARG A 21 -0.48 3.56 -5.29
CA ARG A 21 0.83 3.91 -5.83
C ARG A 21 1.71 2.67 -5.95
N VAL A 22 2.54 2.62 -7.00
CA VAL A 22 3.51 1.55 -7.24
C VAL A 22 4.88 2.19 -7.45
N PHE A 23 5.88 1.69 -6.74
CA PHE A 23 7.27 2.15 -6.82
C PHE A 23 8.17 1.02 -7.30
N ALA A 24 9.24 1.36 -7.99
CA ALA A 24 10.36 0.43 -8.21
C ALA A 24 11.21 0.32 -6.92
N PHE A 25 11.99 -0.76 -6.80
CA PHE A 25 12.82 -0.99 -5.61
C PHE A 25 13.88 0.10 -5.38
N ASP A 26 14.45 0.67 -6.43
CA ASP A 26 15.39 1.79 -6.35
C ASP A 26 14.75 3.09 -5.83
N GLN A 27 13.42 3.19 -5.89
CA GLN A 27 12.63 4.31 -5.37
C GLN A 27 12.20 4.10 -3.90
N ILE A 28 12.72 3.11 -3.18
CA ILE A 28 12.26 2.77 -1.83
C ILE A 28 12.33 3.95 -0.83
N ARG A 29 13.32 4.84 -0.98
CA ARG A 29 13.40 6.06 -0.17
C ARG A 29 12.22 7.00 -0.39
N GLU A 30 11.76 7.14 -1.62
CA GLU A 30 10.60 7.97 -1.95
C GLU A 30 9.31 7.31 -1.45
N ALA A 31 9.20 5.99 -1.57
CA ALA A 31 8.08 5.24 -1.00
C ALA A 31 7.94 5.47 0.51
N HIS A 32 9.07 5.50 1.24
CA HIS A 32 9.08 5.85 2.67
C HIS A 32 8.67 7.30 2.93
N ARG A 33 9.20 8.27 2.17
CA ARG A 33 8.84 9.68 2.33
C ARG A 33 7.33 9.90 2.17
N VAL A 34 6.73 9.33 1.12
CA VAL A 34 5.28 9.42 0.86
C VAL A 34 4.47 8.75 1.98
N MET A 35 4.97 7.64 2.53
CA MET A 35 4.34 6.98 3.67
C MET A 35 4.37 7.87 4.92
N GLU A 36 5.51 8.51 5.18
CA GLU A 36 5.76 9.37 6.34
C GLU A 36 5.00 10.69 6.27
N SER A 37 4.83 11.27 5.07
CA SER A 37 4.06 12.51 4.88
C SER A 37 2.55 12.29 4.98
N GLY A 38 2.09 11.03 4.99
CA GLY A 38 0.67 10.69 4.99
C GLY A 38 0.01 10.75 3.62
N GLU A 39 0.78 10.96 2.55
CA GLU A 39 0.32 11.04 1.16
C GLU A 39 0.14 9.67 0.51
N ALA A 40 0.35 8.57 1.22
CA ALA A 40 0.18 7.22 0.67
C ALA A 40 -1.22 6.94 0.09
N GLU A 41 -2.26 7.57 0.65
CA GLU A 41 -3.66 7.56 0.18
C GLU A 41 -4.27 6.17 -0.07
N GLY A 42 -3.65 5.10 0.43
CA GLY A 42 -4.07 3.73 0.17
C GLY A 42 -2.94 2.72 0.27
N LYS A 43 -3.09 1.60 -0.42
CA LYS A 43 -2.09 0.54 -0.45
C LYS A 43 -0.98 0.92 -1.43
N MET A 44 0.22 1.15 -0.92
CA MET A 44 1.41 1.28 -1.77
C MET A 44 2.07 -0.08 -1.94
N VAL A 45 2.69 -0.30 -3.11
CA VAL A 45 3.43 -1.52 -3.44
C VAL A 45 4.81 -1.13 -3.99
N VAL A 46 5.83 -1.89 -3.61
CA VAL A 46 7.16 -1.83 -4.23
C VAL A 46 7.34 -3.10 -5.05
N LEU A 47 7.69 -2.96 -6.32
CA LEU A 47 8.04 -4.07 -7.18
C LEU A 47 9.52 -4.45 -6.96
N VAL A 48 9.76 -5.75 -6.86
CA VAL A 48 11.11 -6.35 -6.77
C VAL A 48 11.14 -7.44 -7.83
N ASP A 49 12.16 -7.41 -8.68
CA ASP A 49 12.42 -8.42 -9.72
C ASP A 49 13.31 -9.55 -9.17
#